data_AF-A0A3S3RWN7-F1
#
_entry.id   AF-A0A3S3RWN7-F1
#
_cell.length_a   1.000
_cell.length_b   1.000
_cell.length_c   1.000
_cell.angle_alpha   90.00
_cell.angle_beta   90.00
_cell.angle_gamma   90.00
#
_symmetry.space_group_name_H-M   'P 1'
#
loop_
_entity.id
_entity.type
_entity.pdbx_description
1 polymer ?
#
loop_
_entity_poly.entity_id
_entity_poly.type
_entity_poly.pdbx_seq_one_letter_code
_entity_poly.pdbx_strand_id
1 'polypeptide(L)'
;MAKKRNRGSRKTTGFPKTRQQSDQEHSLSKTLLSFFRKQTEPVSLDTIINELASAQPSRKLLKETLADLEKDGRLHRRRQRWVIADRKEPVRATLSLTAKGFGFAVLEGNVARQQKDIFIPAAALN
;
A
#
# COMPACT_ATOMS: atom_id res chain seq x y z
N MET A 1 -3.33 14.13 60.66
CA MET A 1 -3.77 13.08 59.71
C MET A 1 -3.95 13.70 58.33
N ALA A 2 -3.20 13.25 57.30
CA ALA A 2 -3.58 13.35 55.88
C ALA A 2 -2.52 12.61 55.03
N LYS A 3 -2.84 11.38 54.60
CA LYS A 3 -1.96 10.48 53.87
C LYS A 3 -2.14 10.71 52.36
N LYS A 4 -1.24 11.45 51.71
CA LYS A 4 -1.23 11.65 50.24
C LYS A 4 -0.94 10.32 49.55
N ARG A 5 -1.89 9.82 48.76
CA ARG A 5 -1.79 8.55 48.02
C ARG A 5 -1.06 8.78 46.70
N ASN A 6 0.10 8.13 46.55
CA ASN A 6 0.84 8.02 45.29
C ASN A 6 -0.03 7.38 44.20
N ARG A 7 -0.26 8.11 43.10
CA ARG A 7 -0.82 7.55 41.87
C ARG A 7 0.34 7.04 41.02
N GLY A 8 0.56 5.72 41.08
CA GLY A 8 1.55 5.03 40.26
C GLY A 8 1.24 5.19 38.78
N SER A 9 2.16 5.81 38.06
CA SER A 9 2.21 5.81 36.60
C SER A 9 2.50 4.39 36.13
N ARG A 10 1.47 3.70 35.58
CA ARG A 10 1.66 2.44 34.86
C ARG A 10 2.30 2.76 33.51
N LYS A 11 3.62 2.59 33.43
CA LYS A 11 4.33 2.49 32.14
C LYS A 11 3.80 1.26 31.42
N THR A 12 3.10 1.48 30.32
CA THR A 12 2.71 0.43 29.37
C THR A 12 3.97 -0.08 28.68
N THR A 13 4.40 -1.28 29.07
CA THR A 13 5.42 -2.04 28.36
C THR A 13 4.88 -2.40 26.98
N GLY A 14 5.32 -1.66 25.96
CA GLY A 14 5.14 -2.04 24.57
C GLY A 14 5.82 -3.39 24.33
N PHE A 15 5.02 -4.43 24.16
CA PHE A 15 5.53 -5.74 23.77
C PHE A 15 6.24 -5.61 22.42
N PRO A 16 7.51 -6.02 22.29
CA PRO A 16 8.18 -6.06 20.99
C PRO A 16 7.45 -7.08 20.12
N LYS A 17 6.88 -6.63 18.99
CA LYS A 17 6.33 -7.51 17.96
C LYS A 17 7.40 -8.54 17.60
N THR A 18 7.09 -9.80 17.86
CA THR A 18 7.99 -10.95 17.66
C THR A 18 8.39 -11.04 16.19
N ARG A 19 9.69 -11.08 15.91
CA ARG A 19 10.32 -11.13 14.57
C ARG A 19 9.75 -12.21 13.62
N GLN A 20 9.09 -13.24 14.16
CA GLN A 20 8.44 -14.29 13.37
C GLN A 20 7.14 -13.84 12.68
N GLN A 21 6.44 -12.82 13.21
CA GLN A 21 5.22 -12.30 12.59
C GLN A 21 5.51 -11.56 11.28
N SER A 22 6.60 -10.78 11.23
CA SER A 22 6.98 -10.03 10.03
C SER A 22 7.37 -10.94 8.86
N ASP A 23 8.00 -12.08 9.12
CA ASP A 23 8.40 -13.02 8.07
C ASP A 23 7.19 -13.71 7.43
N GLN A 24 6.17 -14.06 8.25
CA GLN A 24 4.90 -14.59 7.75
C GLN A 24 4.09 -13.54 6.98
N GLU A 25 4.05 -12.30 7.45
CA GLU A 25 3.41 -11.16 6.75
C GLU A 25 4.07 -10.89 5.38
N HIS A 26 5.41 -10.92 5.32
CA HIS A 26 6.15 -10.76 4.07
C HIS A 26 5.94 -11.93 3.09
N SER A 27 5.81 -13.15 3.58
CA SER A 27 5.50 -14.31 2.74
C SER A 27 4.07 -14.22 2.19
N LEU A 28 3.09 -13.89 3.04
CA LEU A 28 1.69 -13.77 2.63
C LEU A 28 1.44 -12.62 1.67
N SER A 29 2.05 -11.46 1.88
CA SER A 29 1.92 -10.32 0.96
C SER A 29 2.45 -10.66 -0.45
N LYS A 30 3.57 -11.38 -0.56
CA LYS A 30 4.08 -11.87 -1.85
C LYS A 30 3.12 -12.85 -2.52
N THR A 31 2.56 -13.79 -1.76
CA THR A 31 1.59 -14.77 -2.27
C THR A 31 0.28 -14.12 -2.69
N LEU A 32 -0.22 -13.13 -1.95
CA LEU A 32 -1.39 -12.35 -2.34
C LEU A 32 -1.14 -11.58 -3.63
N LEU A 33 -0.01 -10.89 -3.74
CA LEU A 33 0.32 -10.15 -4.96
C LEU A 33 0.48 -11.08 -6.17
N SER A 34 1.06 -12.27 -6.01
CA SER A 34 1.16 -13.24 -7.12
C SER A 34 -0.20 -13.84 -7.50
N PHE A 35 -1.09 -14.05 -6.53
CA PHE A 35 -2.47 -14.43 -6.77
C PHE A 35 -3.24 -13.36 -7.57
N PHE A 36 -3.19 -12.10 -7.11
CA PHE A 36 -3.89 -11.01 -7.80
C PHE A 36 -3.31 -10.68 -9.18
N ARG A 37 -2.03 -10.97 -9.45
CA ARG A 37 -1.44 -10.83 -10.80
C ARG A 37 -2.10 -11.74 -11.84
N LYS A 38 -2.64 -12.88 -11.41
CA LYS A 38 -3.33 -13.84 -12.30
C LYS A 38 -4.80 -13.51 -12.49
N GLN A 39 -5.34 -12.62 -11.64
CA GLN A 39 -6.76 -12.26 -11.60
C GLN A 39 -6.96 -10.93 -12.32
N THR A 40 -7.66 -10.96 -13.45
CA THR A 40 -8.10 -9.75 -14.16
C THR A 40 -9.34 -9.12 -13.53
N GLU A 41 -10.12 -9.90 -12.77
CA GLU A 41 -11.35 -9.43 -12.14
C GLU A 41 -11.17 -9.09 -10.65
N PRO A 42 -11.99 -8.18 -10.10
CA PRO A 42 -12.00 -7.89 -8.67
C PRO A 42 -12.43 -9.11 -7.85
N VAL A 43 -11.61 -9.55 -6.91
CA VAL A 43 -11.82 -10.76 -6.12
C VAL A 43 -12.38 -10.44 -4.74
N SER A 44 -13.36 -11.21 -4.27
CA SER A 44 -13.95 -11.07 -2.94
C SER A 44 -13.08 -11.69 -1.84
N LEU A 45 -13.26 -11.27 -0.59
CA LEU A 45 -12.55 -11.85 0.56
C LEU A 45 -12.76 -13.37 0.66
N ASP A 46 -13.99 -13.83 0.45
CA ASP A 46 -14.32 -15.25 0.60
C ASP A 46 -13.67 -16.09 -0.51
N THR A 47 -13.62 -15.55 -1.74
CA THR A 47 -12.87 -16.17 -2.84
C THR A 47 -11.37 -16.23 -2.55
N ILE A 48 -10.80 -15.15 -2.00
CA ILE A 48 -9.38 -15.11 -1.60
C ILE A 48 -9.11 -16.18 -0.53
N ILE A 49 -9.99 -16.31 0.47
CA ILE A 49 -9.84 -17.31 1.54
C ILE A 49 -9.91 -18.73 0.98
N ASN A 50 -10.85 -19.01 0.06
CA ASN A 50 -11.01 -20.33 -0.54
C ASN A 50 -9.83 -20.72 -1.42
N GLU A 51 -9.31 -19.79 -2.22
CA GLU A 51 -8.17 -20.02 -3.11
C GLU A 51 -6.84 -20.11 -2.33
N LEU A 52 -6.66 -19.29 -1.29
CA LEU A 52 -5.51 -19.35 -0.39
C LEU A 52 -5.68 -20.34 0.77
N ALA A 53 -6.73 -21.17 0.77
CA ALA A 53 -7.02 -22.11 1.85
C ALA A 53 -5.84 -23.06 2.16
N SER A 54 -5.00 -23.33 1.16
CA SER A 54 -3.76 -24.10 1.31
C SER A 54 -2.76 -23.50 2.31
N ALA A 55 -2.81 -22.20 2.60
CA ALA A 55 -1.85 -21.52 3.46
C ALA A 55 -2.38 -21.30 4.90
N GLN A 56 -3.63 -21.65 5.19
CA GLN A 56 -4.34 -21.40 6.46
C GLN A 56 -4.01 -20.04 7.15
N PRO A 57 -3.94 -18.90 6.42
CA PRO A 57 -3.71 -17.63 7.10
C PRO A 57 -4.92 -17.32 7.98
N SER A 58 -4.67 -16.88 9.22
CA SER A 58 -5.76 -16.41 10.07
C SER A 58 -6.52 -15.29 9.35
N ARG A 59 -7.86 -15.34 9.36
CA ARG A 59 -8.72 -14.37 8.66
C ARG A 59 -8.40 -12.92 9.06
N LYS A 60 -7.92 -12.72 10.29
CA LYS A 60 -7.48 -11.42 10.81
C LYS A 60 -6.21 -10.93 10.11
N LEU A 61 -5.18 -11.79 10.05
CA LEU A 61 -3.92 -11.49 9.37
C LEU A 61 -4.15 -11.16 7.89
N LEU A 62 -5.00 -11.92 7.21
CA LEU A 62 -5.34 -11.67 5.80
C LEU A 62 -5.95 -10.27 5.60
N LYS A 63 -6.88 -9.86 6.46
CA LYS A 63 -7.50 -8.54 6.39
C LYS A 63 -6.50 -7.41 6.67
N GLU A 64 -5.62 -7.61 7.64
CA GLU A 64 -4.55 -6.66 7.97
C GLU A 64 -3.59 -6.51 6.77
N THR A 65 -3.11 -7.62 6.20
CA THR A 65 -2.23 -7.57 5.03
C THR A 65 -2.91 -6.96 3.80
N LEU A 66 -4.20 -7.23 3.56
CA LEU A 66 -4.95 -6.57 2.47
C LEU A 66 -5.09 -5.07 2.69
N ALA A 67 -5.32 -4.63 3.93
CA ALA A 67 -5.39 -3.22 4.28
C ALA A 67 -4.03 -2.52 4.13
N ASP A 68 -2.95 -3.20 4.51
CA ASP A 68 -1.58 -2.68 4.32
C ASP A 68 -1.25 -2.58 2.82
N LEU A 69 -1.61 -3.59 2.02
CA LEU A 69 -1.41 -3.55 0.56
C LEU A 69 -2.28 -2.48 -0.14
N GLU A 70 -3.47 -2.18 0.39
CA GLU A 70 -4.32 -1.08 -0.05
C GLU A 70 -3.70 0.27 0.30
N LYS A 71 -3.16 0.42 1.52
CA LYS A 71 -2.46 1.62 1.98
C LYS A 71 -1.18 1.88 1.19
N ASP A 72 -0.46 0.83 0.83
CA ASP A 72 0.73 0.88 -0.03
C ASP A 72 0.39 1.16 -1.50
N GLY A 73 -0.89 1.25 -1.86
CA GLY A 73 -1.35 1.48 -3.23
C GLY A 73 -1.06 0.31 -4.18
N ARG A 74 -0.81 -0.89 -3.65
CA ARG A 74 -0.56 -2.10 -4.45
C ARG A 74 -1.84 -2.83 -4.82
N LEU A 75 -2.92 -2.61 -4.07
CA LEU A 75 -4.26 -3.11 -4.35
C LEU A 75 -5.25 -1.95 -4.37
N HIS A 76 -6.29 -2.07 -5.20
CA HIS A 76 -7.46 -1.19 -5.14
C HIS A 76 -8.67 -1.95 -4.65
N ARG A 77 -9.44 -1.33 -3.76
CA ARG A 77 -10.71 -1.87 -3.28
C ARG A 77 -11.88 -1.25 -4.03
N ARG A 78 -12.69 -2.08 -4.69
CA ARG A 78 -13.96 -1.72 -5.31
C ARG A 78 -15.09 -2.54 -4.71
N ARG A 79 -16.05 -1.90 -4.03
CA ARG A 79 -17.26 -2.55 -3.49
C ARG A 79 -16.97 -3.88 -2.76
N GLN A 80 -16.05 -3.88 -1.80
CA GLN A 80 -15.63 -5.08 -1.03
C GLN A 80 -14.88 -6.15 -1.83
N ARG A 81 -14.39 -5.81 -3.02
CA ARG A 81 -13.52 -6.67 -3.82
C ARG A 81 -12.18 -5.98 -4.03
N TRP A 82 -11.11 -6.77 -4.09
CA TRP A 82 -9.76 -6.28 -4.30
C TRP A 82 -9.30 -6.63 -5.70
N VAL A 83 -8.64 -5.70 -6.35
CA VAL A 83 -7.96 -5.89 -7.63
C VAL A 83 -6.53 -5.41 -7.47
N ILE A 84 -5.61 -5.98 -8.25
CA ILE A 84 -4.25 -5.43 -8.28
C ILE A 84 -4.35 -3.97 -8.70
N ALA A 85 -3.70 -3.08 -7.95
CA ALA A 85 -3.52 -1.74 -8.43
C ALA A 85 -2.64 -1.89 -9.65
N ASP A 86 -3.21 -1.53 -10.80
CA ASP A 86 -2.51 -1.61 -12.06
C ASP A 86 -1.23 -0.81 -11.84
N ARG A 87 -0.09 -1.51 -11.86
CA ARG A 87 1.19 -0.83 -11.90
C ARG A 87 1.21 -0.23 -13.29
N LYS A 88 0.52 0.91 -13.46
CA LYS A 88 0.75 1.78 -14.60
C LYS A 88 2.25 1.89 -14.65
N GLU A 89 2.83 1.30 -15.68
CA GLU A 89 4.27 1.23 -15.81
C GLU A 89 4.78 2.65 -15.60
N PRO A 90 5.81 2.85 -14.77
CA PRO A 90 6.35 4.18 -14.55
C PRO A 90 6.72 4.75 -15.91
N VAL A 91 5.99 5.78 -16.33
CA VAL A 91 6.24 6.44 -17.60
C VAL A 91 7.47 7.31 -17.41
N ARG A 92 8.44 7.17 -18.30
CA ARG A 92 9.60 8.07 -18.31
C ARG A 92 9.14 9.46 -18.70
N ALA A 93 9.64 10.46 -17.98
CA ALA A 93 9.37 11.84 -18.28
C ALA A 93 10.63 12.67 -18.07
N THR A 94 10.86 13.61 -18.97
CA THR A 94 11.89 14.62 -18.82
C THR A 94 11.32 15.79 -18.03
N LEU A 95 11.99 16.16 -16.93
CA LEU A 95 11.60 17.31 -16.11
C LEU A 95 12.15 18.60 -16.73
N SER A 96 11.25 19.48 -17.17
CA SER A 96 11.57 20.82 -17.66
C SER A 96 11.26 21.85 -16.58
N LEU A 97 12.31 22.41 -15.97
CA LEU A 97 12.19 23.43 -14.93
C LEU A 97 12.22 24.84 -15.53
N THR A 98 11.45 25.74 -14.93
CA THR A 98 11.50 27.18 -15.26
C THR A 98 12.20 27.95 -14.15
N ALA A 99 12.80 29.09 -14.50
CA ALA A 99 13.46 29.99 -13.54
C ALA A 99 12.51 30.54 -12.45
N LYS A 100 11.19 30.39 -12.64
CA LYS A 100 10.14 30.78 -11.68
C LYS A 100 9.82 29.68 -10.66
N GLY A 101 10.56 28.57 -10.68
CA GLY A 101 10.45 27.50 -9.69
C GLY A 101 9.34 26.49 -9.94
N PHE A 102 8.56 26.61 -11.02
CA PHE A 102 7.63 25.57 -11.46
C PHE A 102 8.19 24.81 -12.67
N GLY A 103 7.65 23.63 -12.96
CA GLY A 103 8.12 22.82 -14.07
C GLY A 103 7.03 21.97 -14.71
N PHE A 104 7.41 21.26 -15.77
CA PHE A 104 6.56 20.29 -16.45
C PHE A 104 7.28 18.95 -16.51
N ALA A 105 6.55 17.87 -16.26
CA ALA A 105 7.00 16.52 -16.62
C ALA A 105 6.51 16.23 -18.04
N VAL A 106 7.45 16.29 -18.98
CA VAL A 106 7.22 15.98 -20.39
C VAL A 106 7.32 14.48 -20.55
N LEU A 107 6.19 13.83 -20.85
CA LEU A 107 6.14 12.38 -20.97
C LEU A 107 6.95 11.90 -22.18
N GLU A 108 7.60 10.75 -22.08
CA GLU A 108 8.37 10.14 -23.16
C GLU A 108 7.62 8.94 -23.80
N GLY A 109 7.96 8.63 -25.06
CA GLY A 109 7.43 7.47 -25.77
C GLY A 109 6.00 7.65 -26.27
N ASN A 110 5.27 6.54 -26.44
CA ASN A 110 3.92 6.54 -27.02
C ASN A 110 2.89 7.27 -26.15
N VAL A 111 3.15 7.43 -24.85
CA VAL A 111 2.27 8.13 -23.90
C VAL A 111 2.24 9.64 -24.18
N ALA A 112 3.36 10.21 -24.65
CA ALA A 112 3.47 11.63 -25.03
C ALA A 112 2.50 12.03 -26.15
N ARG A 113 2.10 11.09 -27.01
CA ARG A 113 1.15 11.35 -28.11
C ARG A 113 -0.30 11.33 -27.67
N GLN A 114 -0.60 10.71 -26.52
CA GLN A 114 -1.96 10.49 -26.04
C GLN A 114 -2.32 11.37 -24.84
N GLN A 115 -1.32 11.84 -24.10
CA GLN A 115 -1.51 12.63 -22.89
C GLN A 115 -0.73 13.94 -22.95
N LYS A 116 -1.30 14.98 -22.33
CA LYS A 116 -0.65 16.27 -22.15
C LYS A 116 0.39 16.20 -21.05
N ASP A 117 1.40 17.07 -21.15
CA ASP A 117 2.43 17.22 -20.13
C ASP A 117 1.83 17.55 -18.76
N ILE A 118 2.46 17.03 -17.72
CA ILE A 118 1.98 17.19 -16.34
C ILE A 118 2.63 18.45 -15.76
N PHE A 119 1.80 19.43 -15.40
CA PHE A 119 2.26 20.62 -14.69
C PHE A 119 2.63 20.27 -13.24
N ILE A 120 3.81 20.70 -12.81
CA ILE A 120 4.32 20.53 -11.46
C ILE A 120 4.45 21.93 -10.82
N PRO A 121 3.64 22.23 -9.78
CA PRO A 121 3.70 23.50 -9.10
C PRO A 121 5.00 23.63 -8.29
N ALA A 122 5.45 24.88 -8.07
CA ALA A 122 6.70 25.14 -7.35
C ALA A 122 6.75 24.55 -5.94
N ALA A 123 5.61 24.47 -5.25
CA ALA A 123 5.52 23.86 -3.94
C ALA A 123 5.84 22.35 -3.92
N ALA A 124 5.80 21.68 -5.08
CA ALA A 124 6.09 20.25 -5.22
C ALA A 124 7.53 19.97 -5.72
N LEU A 125 8.34 21.02 -5.97
CA LEU A 125 9.73 20.93 -6.45
C LEU A 125 10.76 21.24 -5.35
N ASN A 126 10.31 21.33 -4.09
CA ASN A 126 11.14 21.67 -2.91
C ASN A 126 11.32 20.46 -1.99
#